data_AF-A0A9X3MYX8-F1
#
_entry.id   AF-A0A9X3MYX8-F1
#
_cell.length_a   1.000
_cell.length_b   1.000
_cell.length_c   1.000
_cell.angle_alpha   90.00
_cell.angle_beta   90.00
_cell.angle_gamma   90.00
#
_symmetry.space_group_name_H-M   'P 1'
#
loop_
_entity.id
_entity.type
_entity.pdbx_description
1 polymer ?
#
loop_
_entity_poly.entity_id
_entity_poly.type
_entity_poly.pdbx_seq_one_letter_code
_entity_poly.pdbx_strand_id
1 'polypeptide(L)'
;MTDALHRLADELREEGGLLALTVREDGREPQPHGDAVAARGEGYPLLVEAIREGYLQHYASGRVVQPEDPDLALLAGDRLYALGLERLAAIGDLDAVAELADVIALCAQAHAEGDPARADAVWDAGAAAVAGGPAADHQAAKRRWRGAGS
;
A
#
# COMPACT_ATOMS: atom_id res chain seq x y z
N MET A 1 -0.05 -19.91 1.80
CA MET A 1 0.12 -18.47 1.52
C MET A 1 -0.75 -18.16 0.34
N THR A 2 -1.81 -17.40 0.58
CA THR A 2 -2.72 -16.95 -0.46
C THR A 2 -2.04 -15.82 -1.21
N ASP A 3 -1.97 -15.92 -2.53
CA ASP A 3 -1.31 -14.93 -3.37
C ASP A 3 -2.17 -13.65 -3.44
N ALA A 4 -1.77 -12.61 -2.71
CA ALA A 4 -2.56 -11.40 -2.52
C ALA A 4 -2.61 -10.55 -3.80
N LEU A 5 -1.51 -10.51 -4.55
CA LEU A 5 -1.45 -9.84 -5.85
C LEU A 5 -2.32 -10.54 -6.89
N HIS A 6 -2.34 -11.88 -6.90
CA HIS A 6 -3.26 -12.63 -7.77
C HIS A 6 -4.72 -12.34 -7.44
N ARG A 7 -5.08 -12.34 -6.15
CA ARG A 7 -6.43 -11.99 -5.72
C ARG A 7 -6.81 -10.55 -6.08
N LEU A 8 -5.90 -9.60 -5.94
CA LEU A 8 -6.13 -8.22 -6.35
C LEU A 8 -6.40 -8.13 -7.86
N ALA A 9 -5.60 -8.84 -8.66
CA ALA A 9 -5.78 -8.90 -10.11
C ALA A 9 -7.17 -9.44 -10.48
N ASP A 10 -7.59 -10.53 -9.84
CA ASP A 10 -8.90 -11.15 -10.09
C ASP A 10 -10.05 -10.22 -9.68
N GLU A 11 -9.98 -9.59 -8.50
CA GLU A 11 -11.02 -8.66 -8.06
C GLU A 11 -11.17 -7.46 -9.01
N LEU A 12 -10.05 -6.90 -9.50
CA LEU A 12 -10.08 -5.80 -10.46
C LEU A 12 -10.66 -6.24 -11.82
N ARG A 13 -10.34 -7.46 -12.27
CA ARG A 13 -10.92 -8.02 -13.50
C ARG A 13 -12.41 -8.27 -13.37
N GLU A 14 -12.85 -8.78 -12.21
CA GLU A 14 -14.27 -9.01 -11.90
C GLU A 14 -15.07 -7.71 -11.80
N GLU A 15 -14.51 -6.65 -11.19
CA GLU A 15 -15.11 -5.31 -11.14
C GLU A 15 -15.24 -4.70 -12.55
N GLY A 16 -14.28 -4.97 -13.43
CA GLY A 16 -14.29 -4.53 -14.82
C GLY A 16 -13.89 -3.06 -15.00
N GLY A 17 -14.38 -2.42 -16.06
CA GLY A 17 -14.08 -1.03 -16.38
C GLY A 17 -12.65 -0.80 -16.90
N LEU A 18 -12.20 0.45 -16.85
CA LEU A 18 -10.90 0.85 -17.42
C LEU A 18 -9.71 0.25 -16.66
N LEU A 19 -9.82 0.09 -15.34
CA LEU A 19 -8.74 -0.48 -14.53
C LEU A 19 -8.53 -1.97 -14.82
N ALA A 20 -9.60 -2.74 -15.09
CA ALA A 20 -9.46 -4.14 -15.51
C ALA A 20 -8.59 -4.28 -16.77
N LEU A 21 -8.64 -3.30 -17.68
CA LEU A 21 -7.85 -3.30 -18.91
C LEU A 21 -6.36 -3.01 -18.69
N THR A 22 -5.97 -2.56 -17.50
CA THR A 22 -4.57 -2.24 -17.15
C THR A 22 -3.92 -3.30 -16.27
N VAL A 23 -4.66 -4.35 -15.88
CA VAL A 23 -4.13 -5.48 -15.14
C VAL A 23 -3.18 -6.28 -16.05
N ARG A 24 -1.91 -6.36 -15.66
CA ARG A 24 -0.82 -7.09 -16.31
C ARG A 24 -0.17 -7.98 -15.25
N GLU A 25 -0.82 -9.08 -14.96
CA GLU A 25 -0.30 -10.04 -14.00
C GLU A 25 0.50 -11.10 -14.76
N ASP A 26 1.82 -11.02 -14.63
CA ASP A 26 2.74 -11.85 -15.41
C ASP A 26 3.33 -13.01 -14.57
N GLY A 27 3.01 -13.09 -13.27
CA GLY A 27 3.49 -14.11 -12.33
C GLY A 27 3.50 -13.64 -10.86
N ARG A 28 4.10 -14.45 -9.95
CA ARG A 28 4.19 -14.16 -8.50
C ARG A 28 5.21 -13.07 -8.19
N GLU A 29 4.87 -11.84 -8.53
CA GLU A 29 5.62 -10.67 -8.07
C GLU A 29 5.79 -10.70 -6.54
N PRO A 30 6.94 -10.25 -6.00
CA PRO A 30 7.14 -10.20 -4.56
C PRO A 30 6.09 -9.32 -3.85
N GLN A 31 5.53 -9.87 -2.77
CA GLN A 31 4.54 -9.22 -1.91
C GLN A 31 5.03 -9.13 -0.45
N PRO A 32 6.22 -8.53 -0.20
CA PRO A 32 6.85 -8.58 1.11
C PRO A 32 6.03 -7.91 2.21
N HIS A 33 5.22 -6.89 1.89
CA HIS A 33 4.40 -6.19 2.87
C HIS A 33 3.15 -7.01 3.22
N GLY A 34 2.55 -7.66 2.22
CA GLY A 34 1.48 -8.63 2.44
C GLY A 34 1.94 -9.83 3.26
N ASP A 35 3.13 -10.35 2.96
CA ASP A 35 3.76 -11.45 3.70
C ASP A 35 4.03 -11.07 5.16
N ALA A 36 4.52 -9.85 5.41
CA ALA A 36 4.78 -9.34 6.76
C ALA A 36 3.53 -9.33 7.65
N VAL A 37 2.34 -9.08 7.08
CA VAL A 37 1.07 -9.00 7.82
C VAL A 37 0.24 -10.28 7.76
N ALA A 38 0.72 -11.35 7.13
CA ALA A 38 -0.07 -12.57 6.92
C ALA A 38 -0.59 -13.21 8.22
N ALA A 39 0.16 -13.08 9.33
CA ALA A 39 -0.24 -13.60 10.64
C ALA A 39 -1.44 -12.86 11.26
N ARG A 40 -1.81 -11.66 10.76
CA ARG A 40 -2.96 -10.88 11.24
C ARG A 40 -4.30 -11.44 10.75
N GLY A 41 -4.30 -12.22 9.68
CA GLY A 41 -5.49 -12.85 9.10
C GLY A 41 -5.55 -12.73 7.57
N GLU A 42 -6.41 -13.54 6.95
CA GLU A 42 -6.45 -13.74 5.49
C GLU A 42 -6.80 -12.48 4.65
N GLY A 43 -7.37 -11.46 5.29
CA GLY A 43 -7.70 -10.18 4.65
C GLY A 43 -6.54 -9.18 4.60
N TYR A 44 -5.58 -9.28 5.53
CA TYR A 44 -4.49 -8.29 5.67
C TYR A 44 -3.52 -8.27 4.48
N PRO A 45 -3.07 -9.41 3.93
CA PRO A 45 -2.15 -9.38 2.79
C PRO A 45 -2.72 -8.63 1.58
N LEU A 46 -4.00 -8.89 1.25
CA LEU A 46 -4.68 -8.26 0.12
C LEU A 46 -4.82 -6.76 0.31
N LEU A 47 -5.30 -6.30 1.47
CA LEU A 47 -5.50 -4.87 1.69
C LEU A 47 -4.16 -4.11 1.73
N VAL A 48 -3.09 -4.69 2.29
CA VAL A 48 -1.78 -4.03 2.35
C VAL A 48 -1.17 -3.94 0.97
N GLU A 49 -1.20 -5.02 0.18
CA GLU A 49 -0.67 -5.00 -1.18
C GLU A 49 -1.51 -4.16 -2.13
N ALA A 50 -2.83 -4.04 -1.92
CA ALA A 50 -3.66 -3.07 -2.64
C ALA A 50 -3.19 -1.64 -2.39
N ILE A 51 -2.96 -1.25 -1.12
CA ILE A 51 -2.45 0.09 -0.82
C ILE A 51 -1.03 0.26 -1.39
N ARG A 52 -0.17 -0.76 -1.32
CA ARG A 52 1.17 -0.69 -1.92
C ARG A 52 1.11 -0.55 -3.44
N GLU A 53 0.25 -1.27 -4.14
CA GLU A 53 0.02 -1.08 -5.58
C GLU A 53 -0.47 0.33 -5.87
N GLY A 54 -1.35 0.88 -5.02
CA GLY A 54 -1.81 2.26 -5.12
C GLY A 54 -0.67 3.26 -5.01
N TYR A 55 0.22 3.08 -4.02
CA TYR A 55 1.44 3.89 -3.87
C TYR A 55 2.35 3.80 -5.08
N LEU A 56 2.52 2.60 -5.65
CA LEU A 56 3.32 2.43 -6.85
C LEU A 56 2.72 3.18 -8.03
N GLN A 57 1.39 3.28 -8.19
CA GLN A 57 0.80 4.10 -9.24
C GLN A 57 1.12 5.60 -9.10
N HIS A 58 1.24 6.09 -7.87
CA HIS A 58 1.53 7.51 -7.61
C HIS A 58 3.02 7.85 -7.83
N TYR A 59 3.93 6.91 -7.56
CA TYR A 59 5.35 7.24 -7.39
C TYR A 59 6.34 6.32 -8.11
N ALA A 60 5.89 5.24 -8.73
CA ALA A 60 6.74 4.23 -9.35
C ALA A 60 5.99 3.44 -10.45
N SER A 61 6.43 2.21 -10.72
CA SER A 61 5.72 1.26 -11.59
C SER A 61 4.94 0.27 -10.73
N GLY A 62 3.65 0.11 -11.03
CA GLY A 62 2.83 -0.96 -10.46
C GLY A 62 3.32 -2.34 -10.85
N ARG A 63 3.07 -3.33 -9.99
CA ARG A 63 3.41 -4.73 -10.26
C ARG A 63 2.30 -5.42 -11.05
N VAL A 64 1.05 -5.19 -10.65
CA VAL A 64 -0.15 -5.81 -11.26
C VAL A 64 -0.93 -4.81 -12.09
N VAL A 65 -1.05 -3.57 -11.63
CA VAL A 65 -1.81 -2.51 -12.31
C VAL A 65 -0.83 -1.63 -13.08
N GLN A 66 -0.89 -1.67 -14.42
CA GLN A 66 0.08 -0.99 -15.29
C GLN A 66 -0.63 -0.15 -16.37
N PRO A 67 -1.29 0.96 -16.00
CA PRO A 67 -1.82 1.93 -16.94
C PRO A 67 -0.70 2.63 -17.70
N GLU A 68 -0.88 2.80 -19.02
CA GLU A 68 0.04 3.58 -19.86
C GLU A 68 -0.22 5.09 -19.74
N ASP A 69 -1.45 5.47 -19.38
CA ASP A 69 -1.88 6.85 -19.21
C ASP A 69 -1.61 7.32 -17.77
N PRO A 70 -0.83 8.40 -17.56
CA PRO A 70 -0.52 8.93 -16.22
C PRO A 70 -1.73 9.40 -15.41
N ASP A 71 -2.76 9.96 -16.05
CA ASP A 71 -3.98 10.39 -15.37
C ASP A 71 -4.78 9.17 -14.91
N LEU A 72 -4.79 8.10 -15.72
CA LEU A 72 -5.37 6.82 -15.30
C LEU A 72 -4.56 6.16 -14.18
N ALA A 73 -3.23 6.29 -14.19
CA ALA A 73 -2.38 5.83 -13.09
C ALA A 73 -2.75 6.52 -11.77
N LEU A 74 -2.93 7.84 -11.79
CA LEU A 74 -3.34 8.59 -10.61
C LEU A 74 -4.68 8.08 -10.04
N LEU A 75 -5.69 7.91 -10.92
CA LEU A 75 -7.00 7.38 -10.52
C LEU A 75 -6.94 5.91 -10.04
N ALA A 76 -6.09 5.10 -10.67
CA ALA A 76 -5.82 3.73 -10.22
C ALA A 76 -5.23 3.73 -8.81
N GLY A 77 -4.28 4.63 -8.55
CA GLY A 77 -3.68 4.85 -7.24
C GLY A 77 -4.72 5.14 -6.16
N ASP A 78 -5.59 6.12 -6.41
CA ASP A 78 -6.65 6.52 -5.49
C ASP A 78 -7.65 5.39 -5.23
N ARG A 79 -8.06 4.68 -6.29
CA ARG A 79 -8.98 3.53 -6.18
C ARG A 79 -8.40 2.41 -5.32
N LEU A 80 -7.10 2.13 -5.47
CA LEU A 80 -6.39 1.07 -4.74
C LEU A 80 -6.17 1.42 -3.26
N TYR A 81 -5.84 2.68 -2.97
CA TYR A 81 -5.85 3.20 -1.60
C TYR A 81 -7.22 3.04 -0.95
N ALA A 82 -8.28 3.47 -1.65
CA ALA A 82 -9.64 3.35 -1.14
C ALA A 82 -10.04 1.89 -0.90
N LEU A 83 -9.71 0.97 -1.81
CA LEU A 83 -9.98 -0.46 -1.68
C LEU A 83 -9.37 -1.04 -0.39
N GLY A 84 -8.09 -0.78 -0.15
CA GLY A 84 -7.41 -1.32 1.02
C GLY A 84 -7.91 -0.71 2.33
N LEU A 85 -8.12 0.61 2.36
CA LEU A 85 -8.62 1.32 3.55
C LEU A 85 -10.08 0.94 3.88
N GLU A 86 -10.95 0.77 2.89
CA GLU A 86 -12.32 0.30 3.08
C GLU A 86 -12.36 -1.10 3.70
N ARG A 87 -11.55 -2.03 3.17
CA ARG A 87 -11.41 -3.39 3.71
C ARG A 87 -10.92 -3.38 5.15
N LEU A 88 -9.95 -2.53 5.46
CA LEU A 88 -9.41 -2.42 6.80
C LEU A 88 -10.42 -1.81 7.78
N ALA A 89 -11.18 -0.80 7.34
CA ALA A 89 -12.27 -0.24 8.13
C ALA A 89 -13.38 -1.27 8.39
N ALA A 90 -13.69 -2.13 7.43
CA ALA A 90 -14.65 -3.23 7.59
C ALA A 90 -14.18 -4.30 8.60
N ILE A 91 -12.86 -4.52 8.72
CA ILE A 91 -12.26 -5.36 9.77
C ILE A 91 -12.39 -4.70 11.16
N GLY A 92 -12.51 -3.37 11.21
CA GLY A 92 -12.64 -2.59 12.45
C GLY A 92 -11.30 -2.29 13.14
N ASP A 93 -10.17 -2.52 12.47
CA ASP A 93 -8.83 -2.23 13.00
C ASP A 93 -8.44 -0.77 12.72
N LEU A 94 -8.98 0.13 13.54
CA LEU A 94 -8.76 1.58 13.40
C LEU A 94 -7.29 1.98 13.61
N ASP A 95 -6.54 1.23 14.40
CA ASP A 95 -5.11 1.49 14.62
C ASP A 95 -4.32 1.22 13.34
N ALA A 96 -4.61 0.11 12.64
CA ALA A 96 -4.00 -0.17 11.35
C ALA A 96 -4.45 0.82 10.26
N VAL A 97 -5.70 1.31 10.29
CA VAL A 97 -6.15 2.40 9.40
C VAL A 97 -5.30 3.65 9.59
N ALA A 98 -5.14 4.10 10.84
CA ALA A 98 -4.32 5.26 11.14
C ALA A 98 -2.85 5.03 10.74
N GLU A 99 -2.34 3.82 10.92
CA GLU A 99 -0.97 3.48 10.55
C GLU A 99 -0.73 3.54 9.05
N LEU A 100 -1.59 2.92 8.24
CA LEU A 100 -1.45 2.93 6.78
C LEU A 100 -1.73 4.31 6.18
N ALA A 101 -2.66 5.09 6.76
CA ALA A 101 -2.86 6.49 6.37
C ALA A 101 -1.60 7.33 6.61
N ASP A 102 -0.92 7.12 7.74
CA ASP A 102 0.34 7.78 8.05
C ASP A 102 1.46 7.36 7.10
N VAL A 103 1.54 6.07 6.72
CA VAL A 103 2.49 5.58 5.70
C VAL A 103 2.29 6.33 4.39
N ILE A 104 1.05 6.42 3.89
CA ILE A 104 0.73 7.14 2.65
C ILE A 104 1.18 8.60 2.73
N ALA A 105 0.85 9.30 3.83
CA ALA A 105 1.20 10.71 4.01
C ALA A 105 2.72 10.94 4.11
N LEU A 106 3.44 10.08 4.85
CA LEU A 106 4.89 10.17 5.02
C LEU A 106 5.65 9.84 3.73
N CYS A 107 5.16 8.87 2.96
CA CYS A 107 5.67 8.57 1.63
C CYS A 107 5.46 9.75 0.68
N ALA A 108 4.28 10.36 0.66
CA ALA A 108 4.01 11.55 -0.15
C ALA A 108 4.95 12.70 0.23
N GLN A 109 5.18 12.93 1.53
CA GLN A 109 6.13 13.92 2.01
C GLN A 109 7.57 13.59 1.57
N ALA A 110 7.98 12.32 1.65
CA ALA A 110 9.30 11.86 1.22
C ALA A 110 9.55 12.13 -0.27
N HIS A 111 8.56 11.86 -1.13
CA HIS A 111 8.64 12.20 -2.55
C HIS A 111 8.68 13.70 -2.81
N ALA A 112 7.89 14.50 -2.08
CA ALA A 112 7.92 15.96 -2.18
C ALA A 112 9.28 16.56 -1.78
N GLU A 113 9.99 15.92 -0.86
CA GLU A 113 11.32 16.31 -0.40
C GLU A 113 12.47 15.66 -1.21
N GLY A 114 12.15 14.80 -2.19
CA GLY A 114 13.15 14.13 -3.04
C GLY A 114 13.93 13.03 -2.32
N ASP A 115 13.37 12.41 -1.29
CA ASP A 115 13.98 11.33 -0.50
C ASP A 115 13.19 10.00 -0.65
N PRO A 116 13.25 9.33 -1.80
CA PRO A 116 12.52 8.07 -2.02
C PRO A 116 13.00 6.94 -1.11
N ALA A 117 14.25 6.98 -0.63
CA ALA A 117 14.78 5.99 0.32
C ALA A 117 14.05 6.05 1.67
N ARG A 118 13.63 7.25 2.09
CA ARG A 118 12.75 7.40 3.25
C ARG A 118 11.37 6.79 3.01
N ALA A 119 10.81 6.90 1.81
CA ALA A 119 9.52 6.29 1.49
C ALA A 119 9.57 4.76 1.62
N ASP A 120 10.66 4.12 1.17
CA ASP A 120 10.85 2.67 1.34
C ASP A 120 10.97 2.28 2.82
N ALA A 121 11.76 3.02 3.60
CA ALA A 121 11.87 2.78 5.05
C ALA A 121 10.55 2.97 5.81
N VAL A 122 9.73 3.94 5.38
CA VAL A 122 8.38 4.17 5.93
C VAL A 122 7.47 2.98 5.64
N TRP A 123 7.53 2.41 4.44
CA TRP A 123 6.75 1.23 4.07
C TRP A 123 7.11 -0.01 4.89
N ASP A 124 8.41 -0.29 5.04
CA ASP A 124 8.89 -1.42 5.82
C ASP A 124 8.45 -1.31 7.29
N ALA A 125 8.63 -0.13 7.89
CA ALA A 125 8.24 0.12 9.27
C ALA A 125 6.72 0.07 9.46
N GLY A 126 5.95 0.62 8.51
CA GLY A 126 4.50 0.61 8.55
C GLY A 126 3.91 -0.80 8.48
N ALA A 127 4.40 -1.64 7.56
CA ALA A 127 3.97 -3.03 7.45
C ALA A 127 4.31 -3.82 8.74
N ALA A 128 5.50 -3.61 9.31
CA ALA A 128 5.88 -4.20 10.59
C ALA A 128 4.98 -3.73 11.75
N ALA A 129 4.60 -2.45 11.79
CA ALA A 129 3.71 -1.90 12.80
C ALA A 129 2.27 -2.45 12.66
N VAL A 130 1.77 -2.68 11.45
CA VAL A 130 0.47 -3.35 11.24
C VAL A 130 0.54 -4.82 11.68
N ALA A 131 1.67 -5.50 11.47
CA ALA A 131 1.86 -6.90 11.85
C ALA A 131 1.96 -7.10 13.38
N GLY A 132 2.72 -6.24 14.07
CA GLY A 132 3.05 -6.40 15.50
C GLY A 132 2.36 -5.43 16.46
N GLY A 133 1.67 -4.42 15.94
CA GLY A 133 1.23 -3.24 16.69
C GLY A 133 2.34 -2.18 16.79
N PRO A 134 2.00 -0.89 16.98
CA PRO A 134 2.98 0.18 17.01
C PRO A 134 3.82 0.15 18.29
N ALA A 135 5.13 -0.04 18.15
CA ALA A 135 6.08 0.10 19.24
C ALA A 135 6.47 1.58 19.50
N ALA A 136 7.02 1.88 20.67
CA ALA A 136 7.35 3.26 21.06
C ALA A 136 8.42 3.90 20.17
N ASP A 137 9.36 3.09 19.68
CA ASP A 137 10.37 3.45 18.69
C ASP A 137 9.74 3.81 17.33
N HIS A 138 8.71 3.09 16.90
CA HIS A 138 7.94 3.38 15.68
C HIS A 138 7.27 4.76 15.74
N GLN A 139 6.61 5.07 16.86
CA GLN A 139 6.00 6.40 17.04
C GLN A 139 7.04 7.53 17.09
N ALA A 140 8.22 7.26 17.67
CA ALA A 140 9.33 8.20 17.65
C ALA A 140 9.91 8.39 16.24
N ALA A 141 10.04 7.32 15.45
CA ALA A 141 10.48 7.36 14.06
C ALA A 141 9.53 8.21 13.21
N LYS A 142 8.21 8.01 13.34
CA LYS A 142 7.19 8.82 12.65
C LYS A 142 7.30 10.31 12.97
N ARG A 143 7.51 10.66 14.24
CA ARG A 143 7.74 12.07 14.63
C ARG A 143 9.00 12.67 13.98
N ARG A 144 10.08 11.88 13.87
CA ARG A 144 11.32 12.32 13.21
C ARG A 144 11.12 12.52 11.72
N TRP A 145 10.44 11.59 11.03
CA TRP A 145 10.15 11.74 9.60
C TRP A 145 9.28 12.96 9.29
N ARG A 146 8.28 13.27 10.14
CA ARG A 146 7.48 14.50 10.00
C ARG A 146 8.30 15.78 10.19
N GLY A 147 9.27 15.75 11.11
CA GLY A 147 10.10 16.91 11.46
C GLY A 147 11.36 17.11 10.63
N ALA A 148 11.68 16.21 9.68
CA ALA A 148 12.91 16.26 8.88
C ALA A 148 12.91 17.35 7.78
N GLY A 149 11.82 18.09 7.61
CA GLY A 149 11.66 19.16 6.62
C GLY A 149 11.91 20.58 7.16
N SER A 150 12.83 20.79 8.11
CA SER A 150 13.19 22.12 8.64
C SER A 150 14.68 22.40 8.57
#